data_AF-A0A132H3G6-F1
#
_entry.id   AF-A0A132H3G6-F1
#
_cell.length_a   1.000
_cell.length_b   1.000
_cell.length_c   1.000
_cell.angle_alpha   90.00
_cell.angle_beta   90.00
_cell.angle_gamma   90.00
#
_symmetry.space_group_name_H-M   'P 1'
#
loop_
_entity.id
_entity.type
_entity.pdbx_description
1 polymer ?
#
loop_
_entity_poly.entity_id
_entity_poly.type
_entity_poly.pdbx_seq_one_letter_code
_entity_poly.pdbx_strand_id
1 'polypeptide(L)'
;MYRITTAIVIIAFVSLVTFVSCNKEQTTTATIQSEATLDCIMDFKHQLEAVEADSNERTVTYMSIADAVWNVEALFNITYAYPDENYSQVVGCDTSLFLPVCANDSVSIHDLSVFYGNMFSAVQALYQATNLNDKQFLILDVEAGERSNGLQAIMLHTLQGSIATTSTPNPTPDPPQPWRGPFTNGLTWYYGENIGTSNGLFQGM
;
A
#
# COMPACT_ATOMS: atom_id res chain seq x y z
N MET A 1 68.16 54.42 -8.97
CA MET A 1 67.97 55.00 -7.62
C MET A 1 66.70 54.40 -7.06
N TYR A 2 66.80 53.44 -6.13
CA TYR A 2 66.76 53.65 -4.67
C TYR A 2 65.42 54.26 -4.22
N ARG A 3 64.64 53.75 -3.27
CA ARG A 3 64.56 52.52 -2.45
C ARG A 3 63.46 52.85 -1.40
N ILE A 4 62.92 51.85 -0.68
CA ILE A 4 62.49 51.93 0.75
C ILE A 4 61.12 52.65 0.98
N THR A 5 60.10 52.22 1.73
CA THR A 5 59.85 51.14 2.74
C THR A 5 58.45 51.31 3.36
N THR A 6 57.81 50.19 3.80
CA THR A 6 56.95 49.98 5.01
C THR A 6 55.60 50.76 5.08
N ALA A 7 54.47 50.26 5.57
CA ALA A 7 54.20 49.35 6.68
C ALA A 7 52.85 48.61 6.58
N ILE A 8 52.78 47.56 7.40
CA ILE A 8 51.74 46.56 7.61
C ILE A 8 50.56 47.12 8.43
N VAL A 9 49.32 46.74 8.09
CA VAL A 9 48.26 46.53 9.10
C VAL A 9 47.57 45.19 8.82
N ILE A 10 47.84 44.24 9.71
CA ILE A 10 47.16 42.95 9.85
C ILE A 10 45.82 43.22 10.54
N ILE A 11 44.71 42.82 9.93
CA ILE A 11 43.47 42.57 10.68
C ILE A 11 43.13 41.10 10.49
N ALA A 12 43.57 40.30 11.46
CA ALA A 12 43.17 38.91 11.61
C ALA A 12 41.71 38.89 12.12
N PHE A 13 40.77 38.54 11.25
CA PHE A 13 39.44 38.12 11.69
C PHE A 13 39.50 36.63 12.03
N VAL A 14 39.80 36.34 13.30
CA VAL A 14 39.58 35.02 13.89
C VAL A 14 38.07 34.87 14.05
N SER A 15 37.42 34.30 13.04
CA SER A 15 36.07 33.77 13.21
C SER A 15 36.21 32.40 13.87
N LEU A 16 35.83 32.37 15.14
CA LEU A 16 35.71 31.17 15.94
C LEU A 16 34.62 30.30 15.31
N VAL A 17 35.02 29.31 14.50
CA VAL A 17 34.11 28.23 14.09
C VAL A 17 33.91 27.37 15.33
N THR A 18 32.92 27.72 16.14
CA THR A 18 32.35 26.76 17.08
C THR A 18 31.70 25.68 16.23
N PHE A 19 32.39 24.56 16.08
CA PHE A 19 31.75 23.28 15.79
C PHE A 19 30.79 23.02 16.95
N VAL A 20 29.56 23.50 16.81
CA VAL A 20 28.44 22.87 17.48
C VAL A 20 28.36 21.51 16.82
N SER A 21 29.00 20.53 17.47
CA SER A 21 28.73 19.13 17.28
C SER A 21 27.25 18.96 17.59
N CYS A 22 26.40 19.14 16.57
CA CYS A 22 25.07 18.56 16.57
C CYS A 22 25.30 17.08 16.77
N ASN A 23 25.08 16.61 18.00
CA ASN A 23 24.86 15.20 18.26
C ASN A 23 23.91 14.72 17.16
N LYS A 24 24.37 13.74 16.39
CA LYS A 24 23.48 12.93 15.57
C LYS A 24 22.40 12.40 16.51
N GLU A 25 21.25 13.07 16.53
CA GLU A 25 20.04 12.44 17.00
C GLU A 25 19.81 11.27 16.06
N GLN A 26 20.00 10.10 16.65
CA GLN A 26 19.88 8.81 16.02
C GLN A 26 18.42 8.70 15.55
N THR A 27 18.28 8.69 14.23
CA THR A 27 17.02 8.53 13.49
C THR A 27 16.16 7.44 14.09
N THR A 28 15.10 7.87 14.80
CA THR A 28 13.98 7.04 15.25
C THR A 28 12.75 7.53 14.49
N THR A 29 12.75 7.40 13.16
CA THR A 29 11.68 7.97 12.30
C THR A 29 11.00 6.90 11.45
N ALA A 30 11.65 5.75 11.18
CA ALA A 30 11.07 4.69 10.36
C ALA A 30 9.98 3.86 11.08
N THR A 31 10.12 3.64 12.40
CA THR A 31 9.24 2.71 13.15
C THR A 31 7.91 3.34 13.58
N ILE A 32 7.90 4.63 13.94
CA ILE A 32 6.67 5.33 14.38
C ILE A 32 5.73 5.59 13.18
N GLN A 33 6.31 5.85 12.00
CA GLN A 33 5.52 6.10 10.79
C GLN A 33 4.88 4.82 10.25
N SER A 34 5.52 3.66 10.39
CA SER A 34 4.95 2.38 9.97
C SER A 34 3.76 1.95 10.84
N GLU A 35 3.80 2.19 12.15
CA GLU A 35 2.70 1.87 13.06
C GLU A 35 1.47 2.75 12.79
N ALA A 36 1.64 4.07 12.69
CA ALA A 36 0.54 4.98 12.38
C ALA A 36 -0.10 4.72 11.01
N THR A 37 0.71 4.30 10.02
CA THR A 37 0.21 3.93 8.70
C THR A 37 -0.60 2.64 8.76
N LEU A 38 -0.12 1.62 9.47
CA LEU A 38 -0.84 0.36 9.67
C LEU A 38 -2.15 0.60 10.42
N ASP A 39 -2.14 1.41 11.48
CA ASP A 39 -3.34 1.76 12.24
C ASP A 39 -4.38 2.45 11.35
N CYS A 40 -3.96 3.35 10.47
CA CYS A 40 -4.85 4.00 9.49
C CYS A 40 -5.51 2.98 8.55
N ILE A 41 -4.73 2.05 8.01
CA ILE A 41 -5.23 1.00 7.11
C ILE A 41 -6.21 0.06 7.86
N MET A 42 -5.91 -0.29 9.10
CA MET A 42 -6.77 -1.14 9.92
C MET A 42 -8.04 -0.42 10.38
N ASP A 43 -7.99 0.88 10.67
CA ASP A 43 -9.17 1.69 10.94
C ASP A 43 -10.10 1.73 9.72
N PHE A 44 -9.54 1.94 8.52
CA PHE A 44 -10.31 1.85 7.28
C PHE A 44 -10.95 0.46 7.10
N LYS A 45 -10.20 -0.63 7.33
CA LYS A 45 -10.74 -2.00 7.29
C LYS A 45 -11.93 -2.17 8.25
N HIS A 46 -11.80 -1.72 9.49
CA HIS A 46 -12.89 -1.80 10.47
C HIS A 46 -14.11 -0.96 10.05
N GLN A 47 -13.92 0.19 9.40
CA GLN A 47 -15.02 0.97 8.86
C GLN A 47 -15.78 0.22 7.75
N LEU A 48 -15.07 -0.50 6.86
CA LEU A 48 -15.71 -1.35 5.85
C LEU A 48 -16.50 -2.51 6.50
N GLU A 49 -15.87 -3.22 7.45
CA GLU A 49 -16.51 -4.32 8.19
C GLU A 49 -17.74 -3.87 8.97
N ALA A 50 -17.70 -2.68 9.58
CA ALA A 50 -18.84 -2.12 10.31
C ALA A 50 -20.03 -1.84 9.39
N VAL A 51 -19.79 -1.36 8.17
CA VAL A 51 -20.86 -1.10 7.19
C VAL A 51 -21.48 -2.40 6.68
N GLU A 52 -20.70 -3.48 6.52
CA GLU A 52 -21.24 -4.78 6.13
C GLU A 52 -22.06 -5.45 7.24
N ALA A 53 -21.63 -5.29 8.50
CA ALA A 53 -22.31 -5.88 9.65
C ALA A 53 -23.62 -5.16 10.03
N ASP A 54 -23.70 -3.85 9.79
CA ASP A 54 -24.88 -3.04 10.12
C ASP A 54 -25.77 -2.80 8.88
N SER A 55 -26.81 -3.61 8.76
CA SER A 55 -27.81 -3.46 7.71
C SER A 55 -28.78 -2.28 7.91
N ASN A 56 -28.74 -1.55 9.04
CA ASN A 56 -29.83 -0.64 9.42
C ASN A 56 -29.49 0.77 9.96
N GLU A 57 -28.25 1.19 10.28
CA GLU A 57 -28.04 2.56 10.82
C GLU A 57 -26.86 3.42 10.30
N ARG A 58 -27.21 4.37 9.43
CA ARG A 58 -27.13 5.85 9.57
C ARG A 58 -25.80 6.60 9.77
N THR A 59 -24.67 5.98 10.08
CA THR A 59 -23.41 6.75 10.12
C THR A 59 -22.81 6.82 8.73
N VAL A 60 -23.24 7.83 7.95
CA VAL A 60 -22.63 8.09 6.65
C VAL A 60 -21.33 8.85 6.88
N THR A 61 -20.25 8.10 7.02
CA THR A 61 -18.89 8.63 6.99
C THR A 61 -18.48 8.88 5.55
N TYR A 62 -17.76 9.96 5.33
CA TYR A 62 -17.24 10.35 4.02
C TYR A 62 -15.74 10.55 4.09
N MET A 63 -15.05 10.32 2.98
CA MET A 63 -13.63 10.66 2.80
C MET A 63 -13.38 11.27 1.43
N SER A 64 -12.22 11.90 1.25
CA SER A 64 -11.84 12.43 -0.07
C SER A 64 -11.57 11.29 -1.05
N ILE A 65 -11.67 11.57 -2.35
CA ILE A 65 -11.30 10.59 -3.40
C ILE A 65 -9.84 10.13 -3.25
N ALA A 66 -8.93 11.04 -2.88
CA ALA A 66 -7.51 10.72 -2.70
C ALA A 66 -7.30 9.75 -1.54
N ASP A 67 -7.95 9.99 -0.39
CA ASP A 67 -7.88 9.09 0.76
C ASP A 67 -8.52 7.74 0.44
N ALA A 68 -9.64 7.74 -0.30
CA ALA A 68 -10.29 6.52 -0.75
C ALA A 68 -9.37 5.65 -1.61
N VAL A 69 -8.74 6.24 -2.63
CA VAL A 69 -7.80 5.54 -3.51
C VAL A 69 -6.64 4.95 -2.71
N TRP A 70 -6.01 5.78 -1.87
CA TRP A 70 -4.88 5.36 -1.05
C TRP A 70 -5.24 4.23 -0.08
N ASN A 71 -6.35 4.37 0.65
CA ASN A 71 -6.79 3.37 1.63
C ASN A 71 -7.15 2.03 0.98
N VAL A 72 -7.81 2.08 -0.18
CA VAL A 72 -8.18 0.88 -0.93
C VAL A 72 -6.95 0.15 -1.43
N GLU A 73 -6.00 0.87 -2.04
CA GLU A 73 -4.74 0.30 -2.50
C GLU A 73 -3.92 -0.30 -1.34
N ALA A 74 -3.73 0.49 -0.27
CA ALA A 74 -2.93 0.11 0.87
C ALA A 74 -3.51 -1.12 1.58
N LEU A 75 -4.84 -1.12 1.80
CA LEU A 75 -5.53 -2.28 2.37
C LEU A 75 -5.37 -3.51 1.48
N PHE A 76 -5.54 -3.37 0.16
CA PHE A 76 -5.39 -4.53 -0.73
C PHE A 76 -3.97 -5.07 -0.72
N ASN A 77 -2.96 -4.19 -0.84
CA ASN A 77 -1.56 -4.59 -0.90
C ASN A 77 -1.08 -5.23 0.39
N ILE A 78 -1.40 -4.65 1.54
CA ILE A 78 -1.01 -5.26 2.82
C ILE A 78 -1.70 -6.62 3.05
N THR A 79 -2.84 -6.81 2.39
CA THR A 79 -3.65 -8.03 2.50
C THR A 79 -3.30 -9.08 1.44
N TYR A 80 -2.74 -8.75 0.28
CA TYR A 80 -2.61 -9.75 -0.79
C TYR A 80 -1.27 -9.73 -1.53
N ALA A 81 -0.45 -8.69 -1.36
CA ALA A 81 0.77 -8.50 -2.14
C ALA A 81 2.01 -9.12 -1.47
N TYR A 82 2.93 -9.63 -2.31
CA TYR A 82 4.24 -10.18 -1.92
C TYR A 82 5.38 -9.41 -2.62
N PRO A 83 5.55 -8.10 -2.36
CA PRO A 83 6.49 -7.27 -3.12
C PRO A 83 7.97 -7.66 -2.92
N ASP A 84 8.30 -8.34 -1.82
CA ASP A 84 9.67 -8.67 -1.43
C ASP A 84 10.17 -10.02 -2.00
N GLU A 85 9.34 -10.73 -2.74
CA GLU A 85 9.70 -12.01 -3.34
C GLU A 85 10.55 -11.83 -4.60
N ASN A 86 11.36 -12.84 -4.92
CA ASN A 86 12.15 -12.83 -6.15
C ASN A 86 11.34 -13.40 -7.30
N TYR A 87 11.07 -12.59 -8.32
CA TYR A 87 10.27 -13.00 -9.46
C TYR A 87 11.11 -13.27 -10.70
N SER A 88 10.89 -14.42 -11.33
CA SER A 88 11.52 -14.82 -12.60
C SER A 88 10.82 -14.24 -13.83
N GLN A 89 9.53 -13.97 -13.69
CA GLN A 89 8.68 -13.36 -14.71
C GLN A 89 7.60 -12.52 -14.01
N VAL A 90 7.24 -11.38 -14.61
CA VAL A 90 6.15 -10.52 -14.15
C VAL A 90 5.21 -10.24 -15.33
N VAL A 91 3.91 -10.20 -15.06
CA VAL A 91 2.84 -9.85 -16.01
C VAL A 91 2.01 -8.74 -15.39
N GLY A 92 1.78 -7.68 -16.16
CA GLY A 92 0.87 -6.60 -15.82
C GLY A 92 -0.52 -6.82 -16.44
N CYS A 93 -1.57 -6.49 -15.70
CA CYS A 93 -2.94 -6.49 -16.18
C CYS A 93 -3.69 -5.25 -15.66
N ASP A 94 -4.45 -4.62 -16.55
CA ASP A 94 -5.17 -3.38 -16.25
C ASP A 94 -6.68 -3.59 -16.35
N THR A 95 -7.41 -2.91 -15.49
CA THR A 95 -8.87 -2.75 -15.63
C THR A 95 -9.31 -1.42 -15.05
N SER A 96 -10.59 -1.09 -15.20
CA SER A 96 -11.16 0.12 -14.59
C SER A 96 -12.53 -0.18 -13.98
N LEU A 97 -12.82 0.49 -12.88
CA LEU A 97 -14.09 0.46 -12.18
C LEU A 97 -14.58 1.90 -11.96
N PHE A 98 -15.85 2.05 -11.59
CA PHE A 98 -16.46 3.34 -11.31
C PHE A 98 -16.87 3.43 -9.84
N LEU A 99 -16.40 4.49 -9.18
CA LEU A 99 -16.72 4.81 -7.80
C LEU A 99 -17.75 5.94 -7.76
N PRO A 100 -18.93 5.75 -7.12
CA PRO A 100 -19.88 6.83 -6.88
C PRO A 100 -19.25 7.94 -6.04
N VAL A 101 -19.42 9.19 -6.47
CA VAL A 101 -18.86 10.36 -5.79
C VAL A 101 -19.91 11.43 -5.56
N CYS A 102 -19.90 12.00 -4.36
CA CYS A 102 -20.77 13.08 -3.97
C CYS A 102 -20.35 14.40 -4.66
N ALA A 103 -21.24 15.39 -4.65
CA ALA A 103 -21.01 16.68 -5.31
C ALA A 103 -19.82 17.49 -4.74
N ASN A 104 -19.37 17.14 -3.53
CA ASN A 104 -18.28 17.76 -2.78
C ASN A 104 -16.96 16.97 -2.86
N ASP A 105 -16.76 16.16 -3.89
CA ASP A 105 -15.55 15.34 -4.10
C ASP A 105 -15.24 14.36 -2.96
N SER A 106 -16.28 13.93 -2.26
CA SER A 106 -16.20 12.90 -1.24
C SER A 106 -16.90 11.63 -1.65
N VAL A 107 -16.48 10.54 -1.04
CA VAL A 107 -17.02 9.20 -1.22
C VAL A 107 -17.59 8.74 0.10
N SER A 108 -18.77 8.11 0.08
CA SER A 108 -19.30 7.50 1.29
C SER A 108 -18.59 6.18 1.59
N ILE A 109 -18.39 5.82 2.86
CA ILE A 109 -17.83 4.50 3.24
C ILE A 109 -18.71 3.36 2.69
N HIS A 110 -20.02 3.57 2.57
CA HIS A 110 -20.94 2.60 1.98
C HIS A 110 -20.61 2.31 0.51
N ASP A 111 -20.47 3.34 -0.30
CA ASP A 111 -20.08 3.19 -1.70
C ASP A 111 -18.67 2.57 -1.81
N LEU A 112 -17.78 2.88 -0.87
CA LEU A 112 -16.44 2.29 -0.82
C LEU A 112 -16.43 0.81 -0.46
N SER A 113 -17.29 0.35 0.47
CA SER A 113 -17.42 -1.09 0.77
C SER A 113 -17.88 -1.87 -0.45
N VAL A 114 -18.91 -1.38 -1.15
CA VAL A 114 -19.39 -1.98 -2.40
C VAL A 114 -18.30 -1.95 -3.47
N PHE A 115 -17.61 -0.81 -3.63
CA PHE A 115 -16.51 -0.68 -4.57
C PHE A 115 -15.35 -1.63 -4.27
N TYR A 116 -14.95 -1.76 -3.00
CA TYR A 116 -13.85 -2.63 -2.58
C TYR A 116 -14.15 -4.10 -2.88
N GLY A 117 -15.39 -4.55 -2.66
CA GLY A 117 -15.85 -5.88 -3.08
C GLY A 117 -15.76 -6.09 -4.60
N ASN A 118 -16.24 -5.12 -5.39
CA ASN A 118 -16.13 -5.18 -6.86
C ASN A 118 -14.68 -5.18 -7.35
N MET A 119 -13.82 -4.38 -6.70
CA MET A 119 -12.38 -4.34 -6.96
C MET A 119 -11.73 -5.67 -6.67
N PHE A 120 -12.04 -6.28 -5.52
CA PHE A 120 -11.54 -7.61 -5.18
C PHE A 120 -11.90 -8.64 -6.25
N SER A 121 -13.17 -8.71 -6.66
CA SER A 121 -13.62 -9.62 -7.72
C SER A 121 -12.91 -9.35 -9.06
N ALA A 122 -12.72 -8.09 -9.42
CA ALA A 122 -12.03 -7.71 -10.65
C ALA A 122 -10.55 -8.11 -10.62
N VAL A 123 -9.83 -7.81 -9.54
CA VAL A 123 -8.41 -8.19 -9.36
C VAL A 123 -8.26 -9.71 -9.30
N GLN A 124 -9.16 -10.41 -8.62
CA GLN A 124 -9.17 -11.87 -8.61
C GLN A 124 -9.34 -12.43 -10.03
N ALA A 125 -10.24 -11.86 -10.84
CA ALA A 125 -10.42 -12.29 -12.22
C ALA A 125 -9.15 -12.07 -13.08
N LEU A 126 -8.51 -10.89 -12.96
CA LEU A 126 -7.22 -10.61 -13.63
C LEU A 126 -6.12 -11.56 -13.19
N TYR A 127 -6.06 -11.87 -11.90
CA TYR A 127 -5.12 -12.83 -11.35
C TYR A 127 -5.37 -14.21 -11.96
N GLN A 128 -6.60 -14.74 -11.90
CA GLN A 128 -6.93 -16.06 -12.42
C GLN A 128 -6.72 -16.20 -13.94
N ALA A 129 -6.94 -15.12 -14.70
CA ALA A 129 -6.75 -15.12 -16.15
C ALA A 129 -5.27 -15.27 -16.58
N THR A 130 -4.32 -15.00 -15.69
CA THR A 130 -2.90 -15.05 -16.03
C THR A 130 -2.31 -16.43 -15.82
N ASN A 131 -1.68 -16.94 -16.87
CA ASN A 131 -1.07 -18.26 -16.91
C ASN A 131 0.43 -18.18 -16.54
N LEU A 132 0.70 -18.28 -15.24
CA LEU A 132 2.05 -18.33 -14.66
C LEU A 132 2.15 -19.56 -13.75
N ASN A 133 3.31 -20.23 -13.78
CA ASN A 133 3.63 -21.26 -12.79
C ASN A 133 4.05 -20.58 -11.48
N ASP A 134 3.71 -21.17 -10.33
CA ASP A 134 4.09 -20.65 -9.01
C ASP A 134 3.82 -19.15 -8.87
N LYS A 135 2.60 -18.77 -9.26
CA LYS A 135 2.15 -17.38 -9.40
C LYS A 135 1.85 -16.73 -8.06
N GLN A 136 2.33 -15.51 -7.84
CA GLN A 136 1.92 -14.67 -6.70
C GLN A 136 1.47 -13.30 -7.17
N PHE A 137 0.68 -12.65 -6.31
CA PHE A 137 0.26 -11.26 -6.51
C PHE A 137 1.33 -10.34 -5.96
N LEU A 138 1.81 -9.41 -6.79
CA LEU A 138 3.02 -8.64 -6.54
C LEU A 138 2.68 -7.28 -5.96
N ILE A 139 1.75 -6.58 -6.60
CA ILE A 139 1.23 -5.28 -6.17
C ILE A 139 -0.03 -4.93 -6.98
N LEU A 140 -0.94 -4.19 -6.34
CA LEU A 140 -2.01 -3.40 -6.94
C LEU A 140 -1.59 -1.93 -6.88
N ASP A 141 -1.70 -1.23 -7.99
CA ASP A 141 -1.58 0.21 -8.08
C ASP A 141 -2.94 0.78 -8.50
N VAL A 142 -3.42 1.79 -7.78
CA VAL A 142 -4.77 2.34 -7.96
C VAL A 142 -4.68 3.82 -8.30
N GLU A 143 -5.24 4.20 -9.45
CA GLU A 143 -5.22 5.59 -9.91
C GLU A 143 -6.63 6.16 -10.08
N ALA A 144 -6.83 7.40 -9.66
CA ALA A 144 -8.05 8.15 -9.98
C ALA A 144 -7.97 8.71 -11.41
N GLY A 145 -8.87 8.26 -12.28
CA GLY A 145 -9.00 8.72 -13.66
C GLY A 145 -9.93 9.92 -13.83
N GLU A 146 -10.60 10.00 -14.99
CA GLU A 146 -11.55 11.07 -15.27
C GLU A 146 -12.87 10.92 -14.50
N ARG A 147 -13.48 12.06 -14.17
CA ARG A 147 -14.79 12.12 -13.51
C ARG A 147 -15.88 12.44 -14.52
N SER A 148 -16.99 11.71 -14.45
CA SER A 148 -18.16 11.96 -15.28
C SER A 148 -19.46 11.54 -14.57
N ASN A 149 -20.48 12.40 -14.61
CA ASN A 149 -21.84 12.11 -14.13
C ASN A 149 -21.93 11.56 -12.68
N GLY A 150 -21.15 12.11 -11.75
CA GLY A 150 -21.16 11.66 -10.35
C GLY A 150 -20.43 10.33 -10.12
N LEU A 151 -19.63 9.89 -11.09
CA LEU A 151 -18.74 8.73 -11.00
C LEU A 151 -17.30 9.17 -11.20
N GLN A 152 -16.42 8.64 -10.36
CA GLN A 152 -14.97 8.71 -10.51
C GLN A 152 -14.49 7.40 -11.15
N ALA A 153 -13.82 7.49 -12.31
CA ALA A 153 -13.13 6.33 -12.85
C ALA A 153 -11.95 5.99 -11.94
N ILE A 154 -11.79 4.71 -11.61
CA ILE A 154 -10.66 4.18 -10.84
C ILE A 154 -9.97 3.14 -11.73
N MET A 155 -8.72 3.39 -12.06
CA MET A 155 -7.87 2.51 -12.84
C MET A 155 -7.12 1.58 -11.89
N LEU A 156 -7.10 0.29 -12.21
CA LEU A 156 -6.45 -0.75 -11.42
C LEU A 156 -5.34 -1.36 -12.26
N HIS A 157 -4.11 -1.23 -11.79
CA HIS A 157 -2.91 -1.80 -12.40
C HIS A 157 -2.42 -2.92 -11.51
N THR A 158 -2.46 -4.15 -12.00
CA THR A 158 -2.04 -5.33 -11.21
C THR A 158 -0.74 -5.88 -11.78
N LEU A 159 0.19 -6.20 -10.89
CA LEU A 159 1.36 -6.99 -11.22
C LEU A 159 1.28 -8.34 -10.51
N GLN A 160 1.62 -9.38 -11.24
CA GLN A 160 1.71 -10.75 -10.73
C GLN A 160 2.90 -11.46 -11.37
N GLY A 161 3.53 -12.37 -10.65
CA GLY A 161 4.77 -12.96 -11.10
C GLY A 161 4.95 -14.42 -10.71
N SER A 162 5.84 -15.10 -11.43
CA SER A 162 6.32 -16.45 -11.11
C SER A 162 7.50 -16.36 -10.15
N ILE A 163 7.42 -16.99 -8.99
CA ILE A 163 8.53 -17.04 -8.03
C ILE A 163 9.75 -17.67 -8.73
N ALA A 164 10.91 -17.01 -8.61
CA ALA A 164 12.17 -17.57 -9.06
C ALA A 164 12.55 -18.72 -8.13
N THR A 165 12.49 -19.96 -8.63
CA THR A 165 13.02 -21.12 -7.91
C THR A 165 14.55 -21.08 -7.90
N THR A 166 15.16 -20.22 -7.10
CA THR A 166 16.58 -20.37 -6.74
C THR A 166 16.63 -21.43 -5.63
N SER A 167 17.12 -22.61 -5.99
CA SER A 167 17.34 -23.76 -5.13
C SER A 167 18.12 -23.41 -3.85
N THR A 168 17.42 -23.20 -2.74
CA THR A 168 17.63 -23.82 -1.42
C THR A 168 16.53 -23.31 -0.49
N PRO A 169 15.66 -24.18 0.07
CA PRO A 169 14.76 -23.77 1.12
C PRO A 169 15.59 -23.46 2.36
N ASN A 170 15.52 -22.22 2.86
CA ASN A 170 15.94 -21.94 4.22
C ASN A 170 14.91 -22.64 5.12
N PRO A 171 15.28 -23.59 5.99
CA PRO A 171 14.32 -24.34 6.78
C PRO A 171 13.87 -23.46 7.95
N THR A 172 12.93 -22.55 7.73
CA THR A 172 11.99 -22.19 8.78
C THR A 172 11.00 -23.34 8.94
N PRO A 173 10.63 -23.73 10.17
CA PRO A 173 9.70 -24.82 10.41
C PRO A 173 8.28 -24.35 10.07
N ASP A 174 7.94 -24.29 8.79
CA ASP A 174 6.57 -24.09 8.35
C ASP A 174 5.84 -25.43 8.19
N PRO A 175 4.57 -25.52 8.61
CA PRO A 175 3.78 -26.72 8.49
C PRO A 175 3.56 -27.08 7.01
N PRO A 176 3.47 -28.38 6.68
CA PRO A 176 3.33 -28.82 5.30
C PRO A 176 1.90 -28.56 4.83
N GLN A 177 1.67 -27.56 4.00
CA GLN A 177 0.43 -27.40 3.24
C GLN A 177 0.75 -26.91 1.82
N PRO A 178 0.00 -27.38 0.80
CA PRO A 178 0.16 -26.91 -0.57
C PRO A 178 -0.11 -25.41 -0.61
N TRP A 179 0.88 -24.64 -1.04
CA TRP A 179 0.81 -23.19 -1.16
C TRP A 179 -0.37 -22.82 -2.07
N ARG A 180 -1.43 -22.25 -1.49
CA ARG A 180 -2.63 -21.82 -2.22
C ARG A 180 -2.58 -20.30 -2.31
N GLY A 181 -2.64 -19.76 -3.53
CA GLY A 181 -2.47 -18.34 -3.79
C GLY A 181 -3.48 -17.44 -3.04
N PRO A 182 -3.27 -16.11 -3.05
CA PRO A 182 -3.95 -15.15 -2.17
C PRO A 182 -5.48 -15.10 -2.30
N PHE A 183 -6.05 -15.71 -3.35
CA PHE A 183 -7.48 -15.65 -3.66
C PHE A 183 -8.18 -17.02 -3.70
N THR A 184 -7.62 -18.06 -3.06
CA THR A 184 -8.33 -19.35 -2.96
C THR A 184 -9.36 -19.35 -1.83
N ASN A 185 -10.62 -19.59 -2.17
CA ASN A 185 -11.73 -19.62 -1.22
C ASN A 185 -11.47 -20.54 -0.01
N GLY A 186 -11.76 -20.04 1.19
CA GLY A 186 -11.86 -20.84 2.41
C GLY A 186 -10.54 -21.24 3.08
N LEU A 187 -9.43 -20.57 2.76
CA LEU A 187 -8.13 -20.86 3.38
C LEU A 187 -7.47 -19.60 3.94
N THR A 188 -6.86 -19.77 5.11
CA THR A 188 -6.00 -18.76 5.73
C THR A 188 -4.79 -18.51 4.82
N TRP A 189 -4.67 -17.29 4.31
CA TRP A 189 -3.46 -16.83 3.62
C TRP A 189 -2.65 -15.99 4.60
N TYR A 190 -1.32 -16.04 4.53
CA TYR A 190 -0.43 -15.41 5.49
C TYR A 190 0.51 -14.43 4.76
N TYR A 191 0.38 -13.14 5.07
CA TYR A 191 1.43 -12.13 4.88
C TYR A 191 1.43 -11.20 6.09
N GLY A 192 2.55 -11.14 6.82
CA GLY A 192 2.71 -10.36 8.04
C GLY A 192 1.85 -10.87 9.21
N GLU A 193 2.44 -11.00 10.41
CA GLU A 193 1.76 -11.49 11.61
C GLU A 193 0.42 -10.75 11.84
N ASN A 194 -0.69 -11.49 11.83
CA ASN A 194 -2.07 -11.08 12.15
C ASN A 194 -2.86 -10.19 11.16
N ILE A 195 -2.43 -9.99 9.92
CA ILE A 195 -3.24 -9.26 8.90
C ILE A 195 -4.08 -10.24 8.05
N GLY A 196 -3.61 -11.48 7.94
CA GLY A 196 -4.18 -12.55 7.11
C GLY A 196 -5.21 -13.46 7.79
N THR A 197 -6.15 -12.93 8.56
CA THR A 197 -7.37 -13.68 8.88
C THR A 197 -8.50 -13.23 7.98
N SER A 198 -9.03 -14.16 7.17
CA SER A 198 -10.29 -13.98 6.47
C SER A 198 -11.42 -13.94 7.52
N ASN A 199 -11.71 -12.77 8.09
CA ASN A 199 -12.78 -12.60 9.06
C ASN A 199 -14.18 -12.62 8.43
N GLY A 200 -14.31 -13.06 7.18
CA GLY A 200 -15.59 -13.21 6.48
C GLY A 200 -15.84 -12.22 5.34
N LEU A 201 -14.99 -11.21 5.13
CA LEU A 201 -15.21 -10.16 4.12
C LEU A 201 -15.43 -10.65 2.67
N PHE A 202 -14.90 -11.82 2.26
CA PHE A 202 -15.01 -12.30 0.87
C PHE A 202 -15.34 -13.80 0.75
N GLN A 203 -15.98 -14.41 1.76
CA GLN A 203 -16.51 -15.76 1.59
C GLN A 203 -17.90 -15.70 0.95
N GLY A 204 -17.97 -15.77 -0.38
CA GLY A 204 -19.22 -16.08 -1.08
C GLY A 204 -19.81 -15.00 -2.00
N MET A 205 -19.00 -14.07 -2.51
CA MET A 205 -19.32 -13.35 -3.74
C MET A 205 -18.71 -14.04 -4.95
#